data_AF-A0A0C2GL48-F1
#
_entry.id   AF-A0A0C2GL48-F1
#
_cell.length_a   1.000
_cell.length_b   1.000
_cell.length_c   1.000
_cell.angle_alpha   90.00
_cell.angle_beta   90.00
_cell.angle_gamma   90.00
#
_symmetry.space_group_name_H-M   'P 1'
#
loop_
_entity.id
_entity.type
_entity.pdbx_description
1 polymer ?
#
loop_
_entity_poly.entity_id
_entity_poly.type
_entity_poly.pdbx_seq_one_letter_code
_entity_poly.pdbx_strand_id
1 'polypeptide(L)'
;MLRFLRTNCYCPLKWHQLVVHGKRYGECFFFTKIDANWNAARNACKRIRPDSRLVHVSNEEEHEALRDLAIATHKELENPNPIHYHIGLSYNDELGTYTWEGGVEVS
;
A
#
# COMPACT_ATOMS: atom_id res chain seq x y z
N MET A 1 2.61 0.04 -3.38
CA MET A 1 2.63 -0.38 -1.97
C MET A 1 1.45 -1.32 -1.72
N LEU A 2 1.62 -2.39 -0.95
CA LEU A 2 0.60 -3.41 -0.69
C LEU A 2 0.00 -3.28 0.70
N ARG A 3 -1.23 -3.80 0.87
CA ARG A 3 -1.96 -3.94 2.14
C ARG A 3 -2.54 -5.35 2.28
N PHE A 4 -2.45 -5.94 3.47
CA PHE A 4 -3.01 -7.25 3.82
C PHE A 4 -3.59 -7.23 5.25
N LEU A 5 -4.83 -7.69 5.42
CA LEU A 5 -5.53 -7.80 6.71
C LEU A 5 -5.23 -9.14 7.38
N ARG A 6 -4.81 -9.13 8.65
CA ARG A 6 -4.61 -10.37 9.42
C ARG A 6 -5.29 -10.29 10.78
N THR A 7 -6.02 -11.33 11.14
CA THR A 7 -6.72 -11.48 12.44
C THR A 7 -5.78 -11.61 13.64
N ASN A 8 -4.53 -12.04 13.41
CA ASN A 8 -3.45 -11.97 14.41
C ASN A 8 -2.54 -10.82 14.03
N CYS A 9 -2.28 -9.90 14.96
CA CYS A 9 -1.48 -8.66 14.81
C CYS A 9 -0.01 -8.84 14.38
N TYR A 10 0.37 -10.00 13.82
CA TYR A 10 1.71 -10.32 13.37
C TYR A 10 1.81 -10.25 11.85
N CYS A 11 2.67 -9.35 11.38
CA CYS A 11 2.98 -9.25 9.97
C CYS A 11 3.96 -10.34 9.51
N PRO A 12 3.78 -10.88 8.29
CA PRO A 12 4.72 -11.80 7.70
C PRO A 12 6.12 -11.19 7.50
N LEU A 13 7.14 -12.03 7.30
CA LEU A 13 8.52 -11.57 7.10
C LEU A 13 8.61 -10.51 5.97
N LYS A 14 9.33 -9.41 6.24
CA LYS A 14 9.48 -8.21 5.38
C LYS A 14 8.23 -7.33 5.21
N TRP A 15 7.10 -7.68 5.84
CA TRP A 15 5.94 -6.81 5.91
C TRP A 15 5.99 -5.97 7.19
N HIS A 16 5.55 -4.73 7.10
CA HIS A 16 5.59 -3.77 8.18
C HIS A 16 4.19 -3.52 8.73
N GLN A 17 4.05 -3.50 10.05
CA GLN A 17 2.84 -3.07 10.72
C GLN A 17 2.97 -1.57 11.02
N LEU A 18 2.00 -0.77 10.60
CA LEU A 18 1.98 0.64 10.98
C LEU A 18 1.55 0.80 12.44
N VAL A 19 2.19 1.75 13.11
CA VAL A 19 1.84 2.19 14.46
C VAL A 19 1.65 3.69 14.42
N VAL A 20 0.41 4.15 14.59
CA VAL A 20 0.05 5.57 14.59
C VAL A 20 -0.53 5.88 15.96
N HIS A 21 0.01 6.90 16.64
CA HIS A 21 -0.37 7.29 18.01
C HIS A 21 -0.45 6.13 19.01
N GLY A 22 0.48 5.16 18.90
CA GLY A 22 0.53 3.97 19.77
C GLY A 22 -0.50 2.88 19.44
N LYS A 23 -1.37 3.09 18.45
CA LYS A 23 -2.31 2.08 17.95
C LYS A 23 -1.71 1.33 16.77
N ARG A 24 -1.71 0.00 16.85
CA ARG A 24 -1.26 -0.88 15.77
C ARG A 24 -2.39 -1.09 14.77
N TYR A 25 -2.09 -0.92 13.49
CA TYR A 25 -3.03 -1.28 12.42
C TYR A 25 -3.17 -2.80 12.37
N GLY A 26 -4.39 -3.30 12.11
CA GLY A 26 -4.66 -4.72 11.87
C GLY A 26 -4.15 -5.22 10.51
N GLU A 27 -3.30 -4.41 9.88
CA GLU A 27 -2.92 -4.52 8.50
C GLU A 27 -1.42 -4.41 8.35
N CYS A 28 -0.94 -5.14 7.36
CA CYS A 28 0.45 -5.25 7.03
C CYS A 28 0.70 -4.60 5.68
N PHE A 29 1.79 -3.86 5.62
CA PHE A 29 2.18 -3.10 4.45
C PHE A 29 3.49 -3.60 3.88
N PHE A 30 3.58 -3.66 2.56
CA PHE A 30 4.79 -4.08 1.86
C PHE A 30 5.15 -3.07 0.77
N PHE A 31 6.38 -2.58 0.82
CA PHE A 31 6.92 -1.70 -0.21
C PHE A 31 7.69 -2.52 -1.24
N THR A 32 7.22 -2.51 -2.49
CA THR A 32 7.89 -3.23 -3.59
C THR A 32 8.98 -2.36 -4.18
N LYS A 33 10.10 -2.97 -4.54
CA LYS A 33 11.19 -2.31 -5.27
C LYS A 33 11.00 -2.31 -6.79
N ILE A 34 9.86 -2.82 -7.26
CA ILE A 34 9.63 -3.02 -8.69
C ILE A 34 8.99 -1.76 -9.25
N ASP A 35 9.72 -1.06 -10.12
CA ASP A 35 9.15 -0.04 -10.98
C ASP A 35 8.29 -0.72 -12.03
N ALA A 36 6.98 -0.58 -11.87
CA ALA A 36 5.98 -1.15 -12.74
C ALA A 36 4.87 -0.14 -12.99
N ASN A 37 4.14 -0.28 -14.10
CA ASN A 37 2.91 0.47 -14.29
C ASN A 37 1.84 0.02 -13.26
N TRP A 38 0.79 0.82 -13.09
CA TRP A 38 -0.24 0.59 -12.08
C TRP A 38 -0.89 -0.81 -12.19
N ASN A 39 -1.23 -1.24 -13.41
CA ASN A 39 -1.83 -2.56 -13.66
C ASN A 39 -0.88 -3.72 -13.29
N ALA A 40 0.39 -3.59 -13.61
CA ALA A 40 1.40 -4.57 -13.24
C ALA A 40 1.64 -4.59 -11.73
N ALA A 41 1.65 -3.43 -11.06
CA ALA A 41 1.75 -3.34 -9.61
C ALA A 41 0.55 -3.99 -8.91
N ARG A 42 -0.66 -3.73 -9.40
CA ARG A 42 -1.91 -4.37 -8.96
C ARG A 42 -1.83 -5.90 -9.04
N ASN A 43 -1.43 -6.43 -10.19
CA ASN A 43 -1.29 -7.87 -10.39
C ASN A 43 -0.15 -8.47 -9.55
N ALA A 44 0.94 -7.72 -9.35
CA ALA A 44 2.02 -8.13 -8.48
C ALA A 44 1.57 -8.29 -7.03
N CYS A 45 0.63 -7.47 -6.54
CA CYS A 45 0.05 -7.62 -5.21
C CYS A 45 -0.56 -9.03 -5.05
N LYS A 46 -1.50 -9.36 -5.93
CA LYS A 46 -2.20 -10.67 -5.95
C LYS A 46 -1.22 -11.84 -6.08
N ARG A 47 -0.12 -11.66 -6.84
CA ARG A 47 0.92 -12.68 -7.01
C ARG A 47 1.79 -12.85 -5.77
N ILE A 48 2.15 -11.77 -5.08
CA ILE A 48 2.95 -11.82 -3.83
C ILE A 48 2.13 -12.50 -2.73
N ARG A 49 0.87 -12.09 -2.59
CA ARG A 49 -0.12 -12.77 -1.74
C ARG A 49 -1.52 -12.64 -2.34
N PRO A 50 -2.28 -13.74 -2.45
CA PRO A 50 -3.63 -13.73 -3.02
C PRO A 50 -4.56 -12.70 -2.39
N ASP A 51 -4.47 -12.54 -1.07
CA ASP A 51 -5.34 -11.66 -0.28
C ASP A 51 -4.80 -10.23 -0.13
N SER A 52 -3.72 -9.90 -0.83
CA SER A 52 -3.13 -8.57 -0.79
C SER A 52 -3.51 -7.74 -2.01
N ARG A 53 -3.67 -6.44 -1.78
CA ARG A 53 -4.07 -5.44 -2.77
C ARG A 53 -3.18 -4.21 -2.68
N LEU A 54 -3.28 -3.32 -3.66
CA LEU A 54 -2.66 -2.00 -3.54
C LEU A 54 -3.24 -1.26 -2.34
N VAL A 55 -2.40 -0.44 -1.71
CA VAL A 55 -2.76 0.24 -0.46
C VAL A 55 -3.93 1.20 -0.66
N HIS A 56 -4.87 1.17 0.27
CA HIS A 56 -5.94 2.16 0.40
C HIS A 56 -5.51 3.13 1.49
N VAL A 57 -5.69 4.43 1.25
CA VAL A 57 -5.32 5.48 2.20
C VAL A 57 -6.61 6.15 2.66
N SER A 58 -6.92 6.01 3.95
CA SER A 58 -8.22 6.39 4.51
C SER A 58 -8.21 7.77 5.19
N ASN A 59 -7.05 8.21 5.68
CA ASN A 59 -6.86 9.47 6.38
C ASN A 59 -5.43 10.00 6.22
N GLU A 60 -5.21 11.24 6.64
CA GLU A 60 -3.91 11.94 6.52
C GLU A 60 -2.82 11.27 7.38
N GLU A 61 -3.14 10.83 8.60
CA GLU A 61 -2.17 10.16 9.48
C GLU A 61 -1.67 8.84 8.88
N GLU A 62 -2.57 8.06 8.26
CA GLU A 62 -2.24 6.85 7.51
C GLU A 62 -1.34 7.20 6.32
N HIS A 63 -1.66 8.28 5.59
CA HIS A 63 -0.84 8.76 4.48
C HIS A 63 0.60 9.08 4.93
N GLU A 64 0.76 9.84 6.01
CA GLU A 64 2.06 10.20 6.56
C GLU A 64 2.85 8.98 7.01
N ALA A 65 2.21 8.05 7.74
CA ALA A 65 2.85 6.83 8.20
C ALA A 65 3.31 5.92 7.03
N LEU A 66 2.50 5.82 5.97
CA LEU A 66 2.87 5.09 4.75
C LEU A 66 4.01 5.77 4.01
N ARG A 67 4.00 7.11 3.92
CA ARG A 67 5.06 7.90 3.31
C ARG A 67 6.39 7.69 4.04
N ASP A 68 6.37 7.75 5.37
CA ASP A 68 7.57 7.55 6.19
C ASP A 68 8.11 6.12 6.05
N LEU A 69 7.23 5.12 6.01
CA LEU A 69 7.61 3.75 5.70
C LEU A 69 8.27 3.65 4.31
N ALA A 70 7.68 4.27 3.29
CA ALA A 70 8.25 4.28 1.93
C ALA A 70 9.64 4.92 1.89
N ILE A 71 9.83 6.05 2.59
CA ILE A 71 11.12 6.75 2.68
C ILE A 71 12.15 5.89 3.42
N ALA A 72 11.78 5.31 4.56
CA ALA A 72 12.67 4.44 5.32
C ALA A 72 13.12 3.23 4.49
N THR A 73 12.16 2.52 3.89
CA THR A 73 12.48 1.38 3.02
C THR A 73 13.28 1.81 1.81
N HIS A 74 12.98 2.92 1.16
CA HIS A 74 13.75 3.37 0.00
C HIS A 74 15.21 3.71 0.33
N LYS A 75 15.45 4.35 1.48
CA LYS A 75 16.82 4.63 1.97
C LYS A 75 17.62 3.35 2.21
N GLU A 76 17.01 2.30 2.77
CA GLU A 76 17.64 0.99 2.95
C GLU A 76 18.04 0.32 1.62
N LEU A 77 17.49 0.80 0.50
CA LEU A 77 17.69 0.21 -0.82
C LEU A 77 18.72 0.95 -1.66
N GLU A 78 19.27 2.05 -1.16
CA GLU A 78 20.23 2.90 -1.86
C GLU A 78 19.79 3.23 -3.30
N ASN A 79 18.48 3.30 -3.53
CA ASN A 79 17.94 3.55 -4.86
C ASN A 79 18.11 5.05 -5.18
N PRO A 80 18.78 5.42 -6.28
CA PRO A 80 18.99 6.83 -6.64
C PRO A 80 17.74 7.51 -7.23
N ASN A 81 16.70 6.75 -7.58
CA ASN A 81 15.49 7.30 -8.19
C ASN A 81 14.59 8.00 -7.17
N PRO A 82 13.86 9.06 -7.54
CA PRO A 82 12.84 9.64 -6.67
C PRO A 82 11.81 8.60 -6.22
N ILE A 83 11.36 8.70 -4.97
CA ILE A 83 10.38 7.77 -4.41
C ILE A 83 9.03 8.02 -5.07
N HIS A 84 8.61 7.08 -5.90
CA HIS A 84 7.26 6.97 -6.42
C HIS A 84 6.68 5.62 -6.03
N TYR A 85 5.42 5.59 -5.63
CA TYR A 85 4.72 4.35 -5.32
C TYR A 85 3.26 4.40 -5.74
N HIS A 86 2.77 3.28 -6.26
CA HIS A 86 1.36 3.13 -6.61
C HIS A 86 0.51 2.87 -5.37
N ILE A 87 -0.64 3.53 -5.32
CA ILE A 87 -1.75 3.29 -4.40
C ILE A 87 -2.94 2.67 -5.15
N GLY A 88 -3.90 2.14 -4.40
CA GLY A 88 -5.06 1.43 -4.96
C GLY A 88 -6.15 2.33 -5.54
N LEU A 89 -5.91 3.63 -5.67
CA LEU A 89 -6.85 4.56 -6.28
C LEU A 89 -6.69 4.52 -7.80
N SER A 90 -7.79 4.34 -8.52
CA SER A 90 -7.83 4.40 -9.98
C SER A 90 -9.08 5.12 -10.46
N TYR A 91 -8.97 5.82 -11.59
CA TYR A 91 -10.13 6.39 -12.26
C TYR A 91 -10.95 5.28 -12.91
N ASN A 92 -12.25 5.26 -12.66
CA ASN A 92 -13.20 4.37 -13.31
C ASN A 92 -13.97 5.17 -14.37
N ASP A 93 -13.68 4.88 -15.64
CA ASP A 93 -14.28 5.57 -16.78
C ASP A 93 -15.81 5.34 -16.87
N GLU A 94 -16.31 4.19 -16.42
CA GLU A 94 -17.74 3.85 -16.46
C GLU A 94 -18.55 4.65 -15.42
N LEU A 95 -17.97 4.89 -14.25
CA LEU A 95 -18.59 5.66 -13.17
C LEU A 95 -18.22 7.15 -13.21
N GLY A 96 -17.26 7.52 -14.06
CA GLY A 96 -16.73 8.88 -14.17
C GLY A 96 -16.04 9.39 -12.89
N THR A 97 -15.62 8.48 -11.99
CA THR A 97 -15.11 8.83 -10.65
C THR A 97 -13.89 7.99 -10.25
N TYR A 98 -13.16 8.43 -9.22
CA TYR A 98 -12.09 7.65 -8.62
C TYR A 98 -12.64 6.58 -7.69
N THR A 99 -12.13 5.37 -7.82
CA THR A 99 -12.53 4.22 -7.01
C THR A 99 -11.31 3.52 -6.43
N TRP A 100 -11.48 2.98 -5.22
CA TRP A 100 -10.44 2.18 -4.60
C TRP A 100 -10.54 0.71 -4.99
N GLU A 101 -9.38 0.07 -5.10
CA GLU A 101 -9.21 -1.38 -5.16
C GLU A 101 -10.00 -2.11 -4.05
N GLY A 102 -11.09 -2.76 -4.45
CA GLY A 102 -12.01 -3.45 -3.54
C GLY A 102 -13.39 -2.81 -3.40
N GLY A 103 -13.69 -1.75 -4.17
CA GLY A 103 -15.06 -1.21 -4.29
C GLY A 103 -15.47 -0.24 -3.20
N VAL A 104 -14.52 0.36 -2.48
CA VAL A 104 -14.82 1.45 -1.55
C VAL A 104 -14.84 2.75 -2.34
N GLU A 105 -15.99 3.42 -2.37
CA GLU A 105 -16.14 4.74 -3.00
C GLU A 105 -15.40 5.81 -2.19
N VAL A 106 -14.90 6.83 -2.87
CA VAL A 106 -14.42 8.05 -2.22
C VAL A 106 -15.66 8.89 -1.89
N SER A 107 -16.15 8.81 -0.65
CA SER A 107 -17.26 9.63 -0.15
C SER A 107 -16.82 11.05 0.19
#